data_AF-A0A0B0HFF3-F1
#
_entry.id   AF-A0A0B0HFF3-F1
#
_cell.length_a   1.000
_cell.length_b   1.000
_cell.length_c   1.000
_cell.angle_alpha   90.00
_cell.angle_beta   90.00
_cell.angle_gamma   90.00
#
_symmetry.space_group_name_H-M   'P 1'
#
loop_
_entity.id
_entity.type
_entity.pdbx_description
1 polymer ?
#
loop_
_entity_poly.entity_id
_entity_poly.type
_entity_poly.pdbx_seq_one_letter_code
_entity_poly.pdbx_strand_id
1 'polypeptide(L)'
;MMSKSIEQKSVKFAVLFALLVSLLMISTAHAGKNWRAEGNSKASEMAQTGGMCVRDTADMRRNHMDLIQHDRDVTVHQGIRALDGSLKGCVNCHANKQESGEYVPVTAMSGPGGSQFCASCHVYTSVSLDCFQCHSTVPTE
;
A
#
# COMPACT_ATOMS: atom_id res chain seq x y z
N MET A 1 47.87 -0.78 39.93
CA MET A 1 47.42 -0.10 38.68
C MET A 1 46.67 -1.02 37.70
N MET A 2 46.87 -2.35 37.69
CA MET A 2 46.18 -3.27 36.77
C MET A 2 44.65 -3.38 36.95
N SER A 3 44.13 -3.34 38.19
CA SER A 3 42.70 -3.60 38.49
C SER A 3 41.74 -2.59 37.83
N LYS A 4 42.05 -1.28 37.90
CA LYS A 4 41.24 -0.21 37.29
C LYS A 4 41.16 -0.31 35.75
N SER A 5 42.18 -0.86 35.11
CA SER A 5 42.21 -1.03 33.65
C SER A 5 41.30 -2.17 33.18
N ILE A 6 41.17 -3.23 33.98
CA ILE A 6 40.28 -4.36 33.71
C ILE A 6 38.83 -3.93 33.89
N GLU A 7 38.54 -3.20 34.97
CA GLU A 7 37.21 -2.65 35.28
C GLU A 7 36.72 -1.66 34.20
N GLN A 8 37.60 -0.80 33.70
CA GLN A 8 37.26 0.15 32.65
C GLN A 8 37.02 -0.55 31.29
N LYS A 9 37.68 -1.69 31.03
CA LYS A 9 37.45 -2.49 29.81
C LYS A 9 36.13 -3.23 29.88
N SER A 10 35.79 -3.83 31.02
CA SER A 10 34.50 -4.52 31.21
C SER A 10 33.31 -3.57 31.14
N VAL A 11 33.42 -2.36 31.70
CA VAL A 11 32.36 -1.33 31.58
C VAL A 11 32.17 -0.90 30.11
N LYS A 12 33.25 -0.69 29.35
CA LYS A 12 33.15 -0.32 27.93
C LYS A 12 32.51 -1.43 27.09
N PHE A 13 32.86 -2.69 27.34
CA PHE A 13 32.22 -3.84 26.68
C PHE A 13 30.75 -3.96 27.03
N ALA A 14 30.37 -3.75 28.30
CA ALA A 14 28.97 -3.77 28.73
C ALA A 14 28.16 -2.64 28.08
N VAL A 15 28.72 -1.43 27.96
CA VAL A 15 28.06 -0.29 27.28
C VAL A 15 27.93 -0.54 25.77
N LEU A 16 28.96 -1.04 25.10
CA LEU A 16 28.90 -1.40 23.67
C LEU A 16 27.90 -2.54 23.40
N PHE A 17 27.86 -3.54 24.28
CA PHE A 17 26.89 -4.63 24.17
C PHE A 17 25.46 -4.15 24.41
N ALA A 18 25.24 -3.28 25.41
CA ALA A 18 23.94 -2.67 25.66
C ALA A 18 23.48 -1.79 24.48
N LEU A 19 24.39 -1.03 23.85
CA LEU A 19 24.10 -0.23 22.65
C LEU A 19 23.79 -1.10 21.43
N LEU A 20 24.50 -2.21 21.24
CA LEU A 20 24.23 -3.16 20.15
C LEU A 20 22.90 -3.89 20.33
N VAL A 21 22.58 -4.33 21.55
CA VAL A 21 21.29 -4.97 21.87
C VAL A 21 20.14 -3.98 21.70
N SER A 22 20.30 -2.72 22.11
CA SER A 22 19.28 -1.69 21.89
C SER A 22 19.10 -1.31 20.42
N LEU A 23 20.15 -1.39 19.59
CA LEU A 23 20.02 -1.26 18.13
C LEU A 23 19.27 -2.44 17.48
N LEU A 24 19.46 -3.67 17.97
CA LEU A 24 18.77 -4.86 17.42
C LEU A 24 17.26 -4.87 17.72
N MET A 25 16.79 -4.18 18.75
CA MET A 25 15.38 -4.15 19.14
C MET A 25 14.52 -3.16 18.33
N ILE A 26 15.10 -2.42 17.38
CA ILE A 26 14.36 -1.44 16.55
C ILE A 26 13.77 -2.11 15.28
N SER A 27 14.06 -3.38 15.01
CA SER A 27 13.69 -4.04 13.75
C SER A 27 12.38 -4.83 13.77
N THR A 28 11.35 -4.40 14.50
CA THR A 28 9.96 -4.79 14.18
C THR A 28 9.27 -3.67 13.41
N ALA A 29 9.87 -3.28 12.28
CA ALA A 29 9.12 -2.60 11.24
C ALA A 29 8.09 -3.62 10.73
N HIS A 30 6.84 -3.46 11.17
CA HIS A 30 5.73 -4.23 10.66
C HIS A 30 5.60 -3.90 9.18
N ALA A 31 6.18 -4.76 8.34
CA ALA A 31 6.05 -4.68 6.90
C ALA A 31 4.57 -4.90 6.53
N GLY A 32 3.87 -3.81 6.25
CA GLY A 32 2.63 -3.76 5.50
C GLY A 32 1.43 -4.49 6.12
N LYS A 33 0.52 -3.70 6.70
CA LYS A 33 -0.88 -4.06 6.98
C LYS A 33 -1.47 -4.86 5.82
N ASN A 34 -2.08 -6.01 6.12
CA ASN A 34 -2.72 -6.90 5.16
C ASN A 34 -4.03 -6.28 4.66
N TRP A 35 -3.92 -5.35 3.70
CA TRP A 35 -5.04 -4.64 3.05
C TRP A 35 -6.20 -5.54 2.59
N ARG A 36 -5.92 -6.81 2.29
CA ARG A 36 -6.92 -7.83 1.97
C ARG A 36 -7.87 -8.13 3.13
N ALA A 37 -7.34 -8.21 4.35
CA ALA A 37 -8.08 -8.62 5.53
C ALA A 37 -8.58 -7.42 6.34
N GLU A 38 -7.87 -6.28 6.30
CA GLU A 38 -8.18 -5.12 7.15
C GLU A 38 -8.96 -4.01 6.44
N GLY A 39 -9.03 -4.05 5.10
CA GLY A 39 -9.81 -3.08 4.32
C GLY A 39 -11.30 -3.43 4.26
N ASN A 40 -12.14 -2.42 4.06
CA ASN A 40 -13.59 -2.54 3.87
C ASN A 40 -14.05 -2.11 2.46
N SER A 41 -13.12 -1.93 1.54
CA SER A 41 -13.42 -1.72 0.12
C SER A 41 -14.11 -2.95 -0.49
N LYS A 42 -14.83 -2.75 -1.59
CA LYS A 42 -15.44 -3.86 -2.36
C LYS A 42 -14.38 -4.89 -2.79
N ALA A 43 -13.17 -4.43 -3.13
CA ALA A 43 -12.05 -5.31 -3.48
C ALA A 43 -11.59 -6.17 -2.29
N SER A 44 -11.55 -5.61 -1.08
CA SER A 44 -11.19 -6.34 0.14
C SER A 44 -12.25 -7.39 0.49
N GLU A 45 -13.53 -7.04 0.40
CA GLU A 45 -14.65 -7.96 0.62
C GLU A 45 -14.63 -9.14 -0.37
N MET A 46 -14.43 -8.87 -1.66
CA MET A 46 -14.31 -9.92 -2.68
C MET A 46 -13.09 -10.83 -2.42
N ALA A 47 -11.95 -10.26 -2.02
CA ALA A 47 -10.77 -11.05 -1.68
C ALA A 47 -10.99 -11.99 -0.48
N GLN A 48 -11.82 -11.60 0.49
CA GLN A 48 -12.15 -12.39 1.67
C GLN A 48 -13.17 -13.51 1.37
N THR A 49 -14.05 -13.28 0.40
CA THR A 49 -15.13 -14.22 0.02
C THR A 49 -14.78 -15.13 -1.16
N GLY A 50 -13.56 -15.01 -1.72
CA GLY A 50 -13.09 -15.82 -2.84
C GLY A 50 -13.56 -15.33 -4.22
N GLY A 51 -14.09 -14.11 -4.30
CA GLY A 51 -14.43 -13.45 -5.57
C GLY A 51 -13.20 -12.98 -6.36
N MET A 52 -13.35 -12.84 -7.67
CA MET A 52 -12.35 -12.22 -8.55
C MET A 52 -12.87 -10.88 -9.08
N CYS A 53 -11.98 -9.89 -9.14
CA CYS A 53 -12.26 -8.57 -9.70
C CYS A 53 -12.01 -8.58 -11.23
N VAL A 54 -11.00 -7.83 -11.68
CA VAL A 54 -10.64 -7.69 -13.11
C VAL A 54 -9.79 -8.89 -13.56
N ARG A 55 -8.72 -9.21 -12.82
CA ARG A 55 -7.81 -10.34 -13.08
C ARG A 55 -7.30 -10.89 -11.74
N ASP A 56 -6.57 -11.99 -11.78
CA ASP A 56 -5.90 -12.51 -10.59
C ASP A 56 -4.80 -11.56 -10.08
N THR A 57 -4.42 -11.72 -8.82
CA THR A 57 -3.42 -10.85 -8.18
C THR A 57 -2.06 -10.88 -8.88
N ALA A 58 -1.64 -12.06 -9.36
CA ALA A 58 -0.32 -12.23 -9.94
C ALA A 58 -0.25 -11.54 -11.31
N ASP A 59 -1.32 -11.63 -12.10
CA ASP A 59 -1.49 -10.89 -13.35
C ASP A 59 -1.48 -9.38 -13.11
N MET A 60 -2.32 -8.88 -12.19
CA MET A 60 -2.36 -7.45 -11.87
C MET A 60 -0.98 -6.93 -11.45
N ARG A 61 -0.22 -7.65 -10.62
CA ARG A 61 1.12 -7.20 -10.20
C ARG A 61 2.11 -7.04 -11.36
N ARG A 62 1.96 -7.85 -12.41
CA ARG A 62 2.84 -7.80 -13.59
C ARG A 62 2.37 -6.79 -14.63
N ASN A 63 1.05 -6.71 -14.84
CA ASN A 63 0.46 -6.10 -16.01
C ASN A 63 -0.40 -4.85 -15.70
N HIS A 64 -0.51 -4.44 -14.43
CA HIS A 64 -1.38 -3.34 -14.00
C HIS A 64 -1.21 -2.04 -14.82
N MET A 65 0.04 -1.60 -15.02
CA MET A 65 0.29 -0.35 -15.74
C MET A 65 0.05 -0.47 -17.24
N ASP A 66 0.33 -1.63 -17.83
CA ASP A 66 0.07 -1.86 -19.25
C ASP A 66 -1.43 -1.90 -19.53
N LEU A 67 -2.20 -2.53 -18.65
CA LEU A 67 -3.67 -2.53 -18.71
C LEU A 67 -4.23 -1.11 -18.65
N ILE A 68 -3.78 -0.28 -17.70
CA ILE A 68 -4.25 1.11 -17.58
C ILE A 68 -3.90 1.93 -18.82
N GLN A 69 -2.70 1.77 -19.37
CA GLN A 69 -2.28 2.50 -20.57
C GLN A 69 -3.07 2.08 -21.80
N HIS A 70 -3.30 0.78 -21.97
CA HIS A 70 -4.14 0.24 -23.04
C HIS A 70 -5.56 0.81 -22.94
N ASP A 71 -6.18 0.72 -21.76
CA ASP A 71 -7.55 1.18 -21.53
C ASP A 71 -7.68 2.70 -21.75
N ARG A 72 -6.66 3.47 -21.35
CA ARG A 72 -6.57 4.91 -21.64
C ARG A 72 -6.57 5.17 -23.14
N ASP A 73 -5.70 4.51 -23.90
CA ASP A 73 -5.57 4.77 -25.33
C ASP A 73 -6.83 4.35 -26.10
N VAL A 74 -7.43 3.22 -25.73
CA VAL A 74 -8.71 2.76 -26.27
C VAL A 74 -9.84 3.76 -25.93
N THR A 75 -9.88 4.25 -24.70
CA THR A 75 -10.89 5.25 -24.28
C THR A 75 -10.73 6.58 -25.00
N VAL A 76 -9.51 7.12 -25.06
CA VAL A 76 -9.23 8.47 -25.56
C VAL A 76 -9.19 8.51 -27.08
N HIS A 77 -8.49 7.57 -27.73
CA HIS A 77 -8.29 7.62 -29.18
C HIS A 77 -9.39 6.91 -29.96
N GLN A 78 -10.05 5.89 -29.36
CA GLN A 78 -11.07 5.11 -30.04
C GLN A 78 -12.49 5.37 -29.50
N GLY A 79 -12.62 6.06 -28.37
CA GLY A 79 -13.91 6.42 -27.78
C GLY A 79 -14.63 5.27 -27.06
N ILE A 80 -13.99 4.10 -26.92
CA ILE A 80 -14.59 2.90 -26.31
C ILE A 80 -14.43 2.97 -24.79
N ARG A 81 -15.53 2.95 -24.04
CA ARG A 81 -15.54 3.09 -22.57
C ARG A 81 -15.98 1.83 -21.81
N ALA A 82 -16.51 0.84 -22.51
CA ALA A 82 -16.91 -0.43 -21.94
C ALA A 82 -15.69 -1.36 -21.86
N LEU A 83 -14.83 -1.12 -20.87
CA LEU A 83 -13.58 -1.86 -20.65
C LEU A 83 -13.64 -2.60 -19.30
N ASP A 84 -13.06 -3.79 -19.25
CA ASP A 84 -13.00 -4.64 -18.05
C ASP A 84 -12.36 -3.92 -16.84
N GLY A 85 -11.46 -2.96 -17.09
CA GLY A 85 -10.54 -2.38 -16.11
C GLY A 85 -10.43 -0.85 -16.14
N SER A 86 -11.54 -0.12 -16.36
CA SER A 86 -11.48 1.35 -16.39
C SER A 86 -10.92 1.95 -15.08
N LEU A 87 -10.21 3.08 -15.18
CA LEU A 87 -9.67 3.80 -14.01
C LEU A 87 -10.77 4.14 -12.98
N LYS A 88 -11.98 4.52 -13.45
CA LYS A 88 -13.16 4.72 -12.60
C LYS A 88 -13.55 3.43 -11.87
N GLY A 89 -13.60 2.31 -12.58
CA GLY A 89 -13.88 0.99 -12.02
C GLY A 89 -12.89 0.57 -10.94
N CYS A 90 -11.59 0.85 -11.15
CA CYS A 90 -10.55 0.61 -10.15
C CYS A 90 -10.81 1.39 -8.86
N VAL A 91 -11.06 2.70 -8.95
CA VAL A 91 -11.33 3.55 -7.78
C VAL A 91 -12.61 3.11 -7.07
N ASN A 92 -13.67 2.81 -7.82
CA ASN A 92 -14.96 2.32 -7.29
C ASN A 92 -14.83 1.04 -6.48
N CYS A 93 -13.89 0.16 -6.82
CA CYS A 93 -13.71 -1.10 -6.12
C CYS A 93 -12.70 -1.01 -4.97
N HIS A 94 -11.64 -0.20 -5.13
CA HIS A 94 -10.51 -0.15 -4.19
C HIS A 94 -10.60 0.94 -3.12
N ALA A 95 -11.53 1.91 -3.23
CA ALA A 95 -11.73 2.91 -2.20
C ALA A 95 -12.36 2.28 -0.94
N ASN A 96 -11.69 2.42 0.21
CA ASN A 96 -12.30 2.11 1.51
C ASN A 96 -13.29 3.21 1.91
N LYS A 97 -14.13 2.91 2.90
CA LYS A 97 -15.07 3.87 3.50
C LYS A 97 -14.76 4.11 4.97
N GLN A 98 -14.84 5.36 5.39
CA GLN A 98 -14.86 5.73 6.80
C GLN A 98 -16.11 5.15 7.49
N GLU A 99 -16.13 5.14 8.82
CA GLU A 99 -17.31 4.72 9.60
C GLU A 99 -18.54 5.59 9.29
N SER A 100 -18.32 6.87 8.94
CA SER A 100 -19.37 7.79 8.46
C SER A 100 -19.99 7.39 7.12
N GLY A 101 -19.41 6.41 6.41
CA GLY A 101 -19.81 5.99 5.07
C GLY A 101 -19.14 6.76 3.93
N GLU A 102 -18.39 7.82 4.22
CA GLU A 102 -17.64 8.59 3.22
C GLU A 102 -16.45 7.80 2.69
N TYR A 103 -16.18 7.89 1.38
CA TYR A 103 -15.01 7.27 0.77
C TYR A 103 -13.71 7.92 1.22
N VAL A 104 -12.69 7.08 1.45
CA VAL A 104 -11.31 7.53 1.65
C VAL A 104 -10.62 7.61 0.29
N PRO A 105 -9.92 8.72 -0.03
CA PRO A 105 -9.13 8.83 -1.26
C PRO A 105 -8.16 7.66 -1.43
N VAL A 106 -8.16 6.96 -2.57
CA VAL A 106 -7.28 5.80 -2.81
C VAL A 106 -5.77 6.11 -2.72
N THR A 107 -5.42 7.39 -2.76
CA THR A 107 -4.06 7.93 -2.59
C THR A 107 -3.68 8.20 -1.12
N ALA A 108 -4.60 8.05 -0.18
CA ALA A 108 -4.36 8.37 1.23
C ALA A 108 -3.43 7.36 1.91
N MET A 109 -2.52 7.88 2.73
CA MET A 109 -1.61 7.08 3.58
C MET A 109 -2.27 6.59 4.87
N SER A 110 -3.53 6.94 5.13
CA SER A 110 -4.30 6.58 6.31
C SER A 110 -5.77 6.30 5.95
N GLY A 111 -6.47 5.60 6.84
CA GLY A 111 -7.84 5.13 6.64
C GLY A 111 -8.13 3.82 7.39
N PRO A 112 -9.32 3.22 7.18
CA PRO A 112 -9.66 1.90 7.69
C PRO A 112 -8.64 0.86 7.23
N GLY A 113 -8.09 0.08 8.16
CA GLY A 113 -7.01 -0.87 7.86
C GLY A 113 -5.68 -0.20 7.48
N GLY A 114 -5.55 1.11 7.67
CA GLY A 114 -4.32 1.87 7.40
C GLY A 114 -4.25 2.57 6.06
N SER A 115 -3.07 2.53 5.43
CA SER A 115 -2.85 3.17 4.14
C SER A 115 -3.70 2.50 3.07
N GLN A 116 -4.24 3.30 2.16
CA GLN A 116 -5.05 2.78 1.06
C GLN A 116 -4.18 1.93 0.12
N PHE A 117 -4.80 0.94 -0.54
CA PHE A 117 -4.07 -0.07 -1.33
C PHE A 117 -3.20 0.55 -2.44
N CYS A 118 -3.79 1.43 -3.26
CA CYS A 118 -3.07 2.09 -4.36
C CYS A 118 -1.86 2.84 -3.82
N ALA A 119 -2.08 3.63 -2.77
CA ALA A 119 -1.05 4.43 -2.15
C ALA A 119 0.09 3.57 -1.54
N SER A 120 -0.24 2.50 -0.81
CA SER A 120 0.77 1.60 -0.22
C SER A 120 1.58 0.85 -1.28
N CYS A 121 0.93 0.37 -2.35
CA CYS A 121 1.61 -0.33 -3.44
C CYS A 121 2.57 0.60 -4.18
N HIS A 122 2.13 1.83 -4.46
CA HIS A 122 2.93 2.82 -5.18
C HIS A 122 4.11 3.34 -4.35
N VAL A 123 3.96 3.45 -3.03
CA VAL A 123 5.10 3.68 -2.12
C VAL A 123 6.08 2.51 -2.20
N TYR A 124 5.60 1.27 -2.15
CA TYR A 124 6.45 0.07 -2.22
C TYR A 124 7.22 -0.01 -3.55
N THR A 125 6.59 0.32 -4.68
CA THR A 125 7.24 0.31 -6.00
C THR A 125 7.97 1.61 -6.33
N SER A 126 7.92 2.62 -5.45
CA SER A 126 8.48 3.96 -5.68
C SER A 126 7.95 4.65 -6.94
N VAL A 127 6.65 4.47 -7.22
CA VAL A 127 5.95 5.04 -8.38
C VAL A 127 5.01 6.16 -7.92
N SER A 128 5.03 7.30 -8.60
CA SER A 128 4.10 8.40 -8.33
C SER A 128 2.69 8.11 -8.85
N LEU A 129 1.68 8.71 -8.20
CA LEU A 129 0.26 8.57 -8.54
C LEU A 129 -0.24 9.81 -9.32
N ASP A 130 0.51 10.25 -10.33
CA ASP A 130 0.33 11.57 -10.93
C ASP A 130 -1.00 11.76 -11.67
N CYS A 131 -1.62 10.69 -12.16
CA CYS A 131 -2.96 10.75 -12.76
C CYS A 131 -3.98 11.38 -11.79
N PHE A 132 -3.84 11.13 -10.49
CA PHE A 132 -4.73 11.62 -9.45
C PHE A 132 -4.47 13.07 -9.03
N GLN A 133 -3.49 13.75 -9.64
CA GLN A 133 -3.37 15.21 -9.49
C GLN A 133 -4.55 15.95 -10.14
N CYS A 134 -5.17 15.34 -11.15
CA CYS A 134 -6.35 15.88 -11.82
C CYS A 134 -7.58 14.97 -11.74
N HIS A 135 -7.39 13.64 -11.67
CA HIS A 135 -8.50 12.70 -11.61
C HIS A 135 -8.99 12.46 -10.18
N SER A 136 -10.29 12.21 -10.04
CA SER A 136 -10.90 11.91 -8.74
C SER A 136 -10.26 10.69 -8.07
N THR A 137 -9.92 10.85 -6.79
CA THR A 137 -9.36 9.80 -5.92
C THR A 137 -10.42 9.02 -5.17
N VAL A 138 -11.68 9.42 -5.28
CA VAL A 138 -12.83 8.73 -4.70
C VAL A 138 -13.86 8.42 -5.78
N PRO A 139 -14.73 7.42 -5.56
CA PRO A 139 -15.83 7.13 -6.47
C PRO A 139 -16.68 8.38 -6.71
N THR A 140 -16.98 8.65 -7.97
CA THR A 140 -17.90 9.70 -8.40
C THR A 140 -19.03 9.07 -9.18
N GLU A 141 -20.25 9.56 -8.97
CA GLU A 141 -21.42 9.22 -9.78
C GLU A 141 -21.16 9.53 -11.26
#